data_AF-A0A2E5LGF3-F1
#
_entry.id   AF-A0A2E5LGF3-F1
#
_cell.length_a   1.000
_cell.length_b   1.000
_cell.length_c   1.000
_cell.angle_alpha   90.00
_cell.angle_beta   90.00
_cell.angle_gamma   90.00
#
_symmetry.space_group_name_H-M   'P 1'
#
loop_
_entity.id
_entity.type
_entity.pdbx_description
1 polymer ?
#
loop_
_entity_poly.entity_id
_entity_poly.type
_entity_poly.pdbx_seq_one_letter_code
_entity_poly.pdbx_strand_id
1 'polypeptide(L)'
;MIKKFFRKTMDSLGPYEKKPHLAVAVSGGSDSICLALLVKEWIDNKGGKITALIVDHGLRKNSDEECKKTQIILEEQGIPYHCFKWNLLNIPKKGIQNKAREFRYSIFDDWCFSNNVKNLLVAHHFEDQKETFIMRLNDNSNVYGLACMPKILFKEKLRILRPLLDIKKKEIIKFLNKNNINWMEDPTNKSMKYFRNRIRKILPKLENEGLTDNKLKKMLKKAQKERKSIENRFNLWFKKNVKINNFGYAIVDFNNLRLLKKEDFIFIFSRILNTISGSLYLPKSKYVYNFFKKIKSNLIFDRFNLGGCHVIFFKKKLYVAREIFKKKREHKIDFKFNKIIWDNRFEINYKNNYELFLKKKLGKSFFIDQLKQSGWEKILLKNNKFKELEIPNKIILSLPAVKNKKNDVLYVPHLKYYSNIKSKKEFSNMGFLFKPVKLLPNIY
;
A
#
# COMPACT_ATOMS: atom_id res chain seq x y z
N MET A 1 18.91 22.81 -18.58
CA MET A 1 17.56 22.34 -18.99
C MET A 1 16.91 21.47 -17.91
N ILE A 2 17.52 20.33 -17.52
CA ILE A 2 16.97 19.42 -16.50
C ILE A 2 16.66 20.09 -15.14
N LYS A 3 17.57 20.90 -14.60
CA LYS A 3 17.38 21.65 -13.33
C LYS A 3 16.11 22.53 -13.34
N LYS A 4 15.92 23.33 -14.40
CA LYS A 4 14.75 24.19 -14.59
C LYS A 4 13.45 23.38 -14.67
N PHE A 5 13.46 22.30 -15.45
CA PHE A 5 12.30 21.40 -15.56
C PHE A 5 11.97 20.71 -14.24
N PHE A 6 13.00 20.24 -13.52
CA PHE A 6 12.87 19.61 -12.22
C PHE A 6 12.26 20.56 -11.19
N ARG A 7 12.77 21.81 -11.09
CA ARG A 7 12.22 22.84 -10.20
C ARG A 7 10.74 23.09 -10.47
N LYS A 8 10.36 23.34 -11.73
CA LYS A 8 8.95 23.53 -12.12
C LYS A 8 8.09 22.32 -11.74
N THR A 9 8.61 21.12 -11.93
CA THR A 9 7.91 19.89 -11.54
C THR A 9 7.75 19.81 -10.03
N MET A 10 8.82 19.99 -9.25
CA MET A 10 8.76 19.98 -7.80
C MET A 10 7.77 21.01 -7.26
N ASP A 11 7.80 22.25 -7.75
CA ASP A 11 6.87 23.29 -7.33
C ASP A 11 5.40 22.88 -7.56
N SER A 12 5.11 22.21 -8.69
CA SER A 12 3.77 21.69 -9.02
C SER A 12 3.33 20.49 -8.18
N LEU A 13 4.26 19.78 -7.52
CA LEU A 13 3.97 18.63 -6.66
C LEU A 13 3.63 19.03 -5.22
N GLY A 14 3.60 20.34 -4.91
CA GLY A 14 3.18 20.87 -3.62
C GLY A 14 1.73 20.55 -3.24
N PRO A 15 1.20 21.13 -2.14
CA PRO A 15 1.87 22.09 -1.26
C PRO A 15 2.99 21.44 -0.43
N TYR A 16 3.92 22.24 0.10
CA TYR A 16 4.98 21.83 1.02
C TYR A 16 4.92 22.67 2.30
N GLU A 17 5.58 22.20 3.36
CA GLU A 17 5.82 23.00 4.56
C GLU A 17 6.76 24.18 4.25
N LYS A 18 6.72 25.24 5.08
CA LYS A 18 7.54 26.45 4.88
C LYS A 18 9.04 26.13 4.77
N LYS A 19 9.52 25.20 5.59
CA LYS A 19 10.87 24.61 5.53
C LYS A 19 10.71 23.09 5.39
N PRO A 20 10.54 22.56 4.16
CA PRO A 20 10.18 21.16 3.99
C PRO A 20 11.33 20.25 4.40
N HIS A 21 11.01 19.09 4.98
CA HIS A 21 11.94 17.97 5.08
C HIS A 21 11.57 16.91 4.06
N LEU A 22 12.51 16.57 3.17
CA LEU A 22 12.33 15.61 2.08
C LEU A 22 13.21 14.36 2.29
N ALA A 23 12.60 13.18 2.23
CA ALA A 23 13.33 11.92 2.13
C ALA A 23 13.55 11.54 0.67
N VAL A 24 14.73 11.05 0.31
CA VAL A 24 15.04 10.55 -1.04
C VAL A 24 15.52 9.12 -0.97
N ALA A 25 14.89 8.20 -1.70
CA ALA A 25 15.38 6.83 -1.81
C ALA A 25 16.59 6.77 -2.75
N VAL A 26 17.76 6.41 -2.21
CA VAL A 26 19.02 6.35 -2.97
C VAL A 26 19.54 4.92 -3.02
N SER A 27 19.81 4.41 -4.23
CA SER A 27 20.30 3.04 -4.44
C SER A 27 21.72 2.99 -5.02
N GLY A 28 22.41 4.12 -5.12
CA GLY A 28 23.74 4.23 -5.75
C GLY A 28 23.73 4.29 -7.28
N GLY A 29 22.60 3.95 -7.91
CA GLY A 29 22.44 4.05 -9.36
C GLY A 29 22.26 5.49 -9.84
N SER A 30 22.61 5.75 -11.11
CA SER A 30 22.56 7.07 -11.74
C SER A 30 21.25 7.83 -11.50
N ASP A 31 20.10 7.17 -11.64
CA ASP A 31 18.80 7.84 -11.48
C ASP A 31 18.62 8.39 -10.06
N SER A 32 19.00 7.59 -9.07
CA SER A 32 18.82 7.92 -7.66
C SER A 32 19.80 8.97 -7.16
N ILE A 33 21.04 8.94 -7.65
CA ILE A 33 22.04 9.99 -7.37
C ILE A 33 21.62 11.31 -8.02
N CYS A 34 21.22 11.29 -9.29
CA CYS A 34 20.72 12.48 -9.97
C CYS A 34 19.51 13.08 -9.26
N LEU A 35 18.56 12.24 -8.79
CA LEU A 35 17.45 12.71 -7.98
C LEU A 35 17.93 13.40 -6.69
N ALA A 36 18.85 12.79 -5.94
CA ALA A 36 19.33 13.35 -4.68
C ALA A 36 19.96 14.74 -4.89
N LEU A 37 20.80 14.89 -5.92
CA LEU A 37 21.45 16.17 -6.27
C LEU A 37 20.43 17.24 -6.67
N LEU A 38 19.46 16.90 -7.52
CA LEU A 38 18.43 17.84 -7.95
C LEU A 38 17.51 18.26 -6.79
N VAL A 39 17.23 17.35 -5.85
CA VAL A 39 16.46 17.66 -4.63
C VAL A 39 17.27 18.55 -3.69
N LYS A 40 18.57 18.29 -3.51
CA LYS A 40 19.47 19.12 -2.70
C LYS A 40 19.46 20.57 -3.19
N GLU A 41 19.68 20.77 -4.49
CA GLU A 41 19.62 22.11 -5.09
C GLU A 41 18.25 22.78 -4.92
N TRP A 42 17.15 22.03 -5.07
CA TRP A 42 15.81 22.59 -4.87
C TRP A 42 15.53 22.96 -3.41
N ILE A 43 15.96 22.12 -2.45
CA ILE A 43 15.66 22.31 -1.03
C ILE A 43 16.48 23.43 -0.38
N ASP A 44 17.72 23.62 -0.83
CA ASP A 44 18.61 24.68 -0.35
C ASP A 44 17.99 26.06 -0.64
N ASN A 45 17.40 26.22 -1.83
CA ASN A 45 16.64 27.41 -2.21
C ASN A 45 15.35 27.63 -1.39
N LYS A 46 14.93 26.65 -0.58
CA LYS A 46 13.73 26.72 0.27
C LYS A 46 14.07 26.77 1.77
N GLY A 47 15.36 26.72 2.15
CA GLY A 47 15.78 26.63 3.54
C GLY A 47 15.25 25.39 4.27
N GLY A 48 14.99 24.31 3.52
CA GLY A 48 14.50 23.04 4.03
C GLY A 48 15.62 22.05 4.36
N LYS A 49 15.26 20.78 4.54
CA LYS A 49 16.18 19.67 4.82
C LYS A 49 15.96 18.51 3.84
N ILE A 50 17.03 17.83 3.48
CA ILE A 50 17.01 16.59 2.72
C ILE A 50 17.67 15.48 3.53
N THR A 51 17.13 14.27 3.42
CA THR A 51 17.81 13.06 3.91
C THR A 51 17.70 11.93 2.89
N ALA A 52 18.83 11.35 2.52
CA ALA A 52 18.89 10.17 1.66
C ALA A 52 18.68 8.89 2.49
N LEU A 53 17.86 7.98 1.99
CA LEU A 53 17.60 6.68 2.59
C LEU A 53 18.14 5.60 1.66
N ILE A 54 19.13 4.85 2.13
CA ILE A 54 19.79 3.76 1.42
C ILE A 54 19.35 2.44 2.03
N VAL A 55 19.06 1.43 1.20
CA VAL A 55 18.76 0.08 1.69
C VAL A 55 19.74 -0.89 1.06
N ASP A 56 20.66 -1.40 1.87
CA ASP A 56 21.51 -2.53 1.52
C ASP A 56 20.68 -3.82 1.68
N HIS A 57 20.39 -4.46 0.55
CA HIS A 57 19.61 -5.69 0.53
C HIS A 57 20.43 -6.94 0.86
N GLY A 58 21.77 -6.86 0.89
CA GLY A 58 22.65 -8.00 1.13
C GLY A 58 22.52 -9.13 0.11
N LEU A 59 21.91 -8.88 -1.06
CA LEU A 59 21.59 -9.92 -2.05
C LEU A 59 22.77 -10.28 -2.95
N ARG A 60 23.83 -9.46 -2.94
CA ARG A 60 25.05 -9.65 -3.74
C ARG A 60 26.26 -9.53 -2.84
N LYS A 61 27.34 -10.21 -3.21
CA LYS A 61 28.64 -10.12 -2.50
C LYS A 61 29.15 -8.68 -2.40
N ASN A 62 28.94 -7.85 -3.43
CA ASN A 62 29.47 -6.48 -3.48
C ASN A 62 28.47 -5.40 -3.00
N SER A 63 27.34 -5.80 -2.41
CA SER A 63 26.27 -4.87 -1.98
C SER A 63 26.76 -3.88 -0.91
N ASP A 64 27.67 -4.32 -0.04
CA ASP A 64 28.26 -3.48 1.01
C ASP A 64 29.17 -2.38 0.43
N GLU A 65 30.03 -2.74 -0.53
CA GLU A 65 30.89 -1.78 -1.25
C GLU A 65 30.06 -0.78 -2.05
N GLU A 66 28.95 -1.23 -2.67
CA GLU A 66 28.00 -0.35 -3.36
C GLU A 66 27.32 0.64 -2.38
N CYS A 67 26.91 0.23 -1.16
CA CYS A 67 26.39 1.18 -0.16
C CYS A 67 27.49 2.17 0.26
N LYS A 68 28.72 1.72 0.55
CA LYS A 68 29.84 2.59 0.94
C LYS A 68 30.18 3.65 -0.11
N LYS A 69 30.29 3.26 -1.39
CA LYS A 69 30.52 4.23 -2.47
C LYS A 69 29.40 5.25 -2.60
N THR A 70 28.15 4.81 -2.42
CA THR A 70 26.98 5.70 -2.43
C THR A 70 27.02 6.70 -1.27
N GLN A 71 27.43 6.24 -0.08
CA GLN A 71 27.59 7.08 1.11
C GLN A 71 28.63 8.19 0.87
N ILE A 72 29.81 7.83 0.35
CA ILE A 72 30.87 8.79 0.01
C ILE A 72 30.35 9.86 -0.96
N ILE A 73 29.67 9.47 -2.04
CA ILE A 73 29.08 10.41 -3.00
C ILE A 73 28.09 11.36 -2.31
N LEU A 74 27.29 10.88 -1.36
CA LEU A 74 26.32 11.73 -0.67
C LEU A 74 27.00 12.68 0.34
N GLU A 75 28.03 12.21 1.03
CA GLU A 75 28.89 13.00 1.93
C GLU A 75 29.57 14.15 1.20
N GLU A 76 30.24 13.86 0.06
CA GLU A 76 30.90 14.86 -0.79
C GLU A 76 29.94 15.96 -1.29
N GLN A 77 28.66 15.64 -1.37
CA GLN A 77 27.61 16.53 -1.86
C GLN A 77 26.83 17.20 -0.72
N GLY A 78 27.25 16.99 0.54
CA GLY A 78 26.61 17.55 1.73
C GLY A 78 25.17 17.07 1.93
N ILE A 79 24.87 15.83 1.56
CA ILE A 79 23.53 15.22 1.69
C ILE A 79 23.53 14.24 2.86
N PRO A 80 22.86 14.55 3.99
CA PRO A 80 22.71 13.61 5.10
C PRO A 80 22.03 12.31 4.66
N TYR A 81 22.46 11.17 5.19
CA TYR A 81 21.90 9.88 4.82
C TYR A 81 21.72 8.90 5.99
N HIS A 82 20.91 7.85 5.76
CA HIS A 82 20.84 6.66 6.58
C HIS A 82 20.91 5.40 5.70
N CYS A 83 21.82 4.46 5.99
CA CYS A 83 21.87 3.13 5.34
C CYS A 83 21.20 2.09 6.27
N PHE A 84 20.19 1.40 5.75
CA PHE A 84 19.51 0.29 6.42
C PHE A 84 19.95 -1.02 5.82
N LYS A 85 20.23 -2.01 6.66
CA LYS A 85 20.59 -3.35 6.21
C LYS A 85 19.40 -4.31 6.27
N TRP A 86 19.18 -5.05 5.20
CA TRP A 86 18.14 -6.08 5.16
C TRP A 86 18.66 -7.39 5.74
N ASN A 87 18.41 -7.61 7.03
CA ASN A 87 18.77 -8.86 7.70
C ASN A 87 17.65 -9.90 7.51
N LEU A 88 17.70 -10.70 6.45
CA LEU A 88 16.85 -11.88 6.32
C LEU A 88 17.57 -13.12 6.86
N LEU A 89 17.09 -13.65 7.98
CA LEU A 89 17.47 -14.99 8.46
C LEU A 89 17.04 -16.10 7.47
N ASN A 90 16.06 -15.83 6.58
CA ASN A 90 15.55 -16.80 5.60
C ASN A 90 15.19 -16.12 4.26
N ILE A 91 16.10 -16.17 3.30
CA ILE A 91 15.87 -15.65 1.94
C ILE A 91 14.85 -16.53 1.20
N PRO A 92 13.74 -16.00 0.68
CA PRO A 92 12.74 -16.80 -0.01
C PRO A 92 13.24 -17.25 -1.38
N LYS A 93 13.11 -18.55 -1.69
CA LYS A 93 13.49 -19.13 -3.00
C LYS A 93 12.71 -18.53 -4.21
N LYS A 94 11.52 -17.96 -3.99
CA LYS A 94 10.69 -17.31 -5.03
C LYS A 94 10.17 -15.96 -4.55
N GLY A 95 10.03 -15.00 -5.48
CA GLY A 95 9.45 -13.69 -5.19
C GLY A 95 10.36 -12.74 -4.40
N ILE A 96 11.67 -13.01 -4.38
CA ILE A 96 12.66 -12.23 -3.63
C ILE A 96 12.61 -10.72 -3.96
N GLN A 97 12.44 -10.36 -5.23
CA GLN A 97 12.33 -8.96 -5.66
C GLN A 97 11.09 -8.25 -5.11
N ASN A 98 9.94 -8.95 -5.05
CA ASN A 98 8.74 -8.39 -4.46
C ASN A 98 8.92 -8.19 -2.96
N LYS A 99 9.50 -9.17 -2.25
CA LYS A 99 9.78 -9.03 -0.82
C LYS A 99 10.82 -7.94 -0.52
N ALA A 100 11.86 -7.81 -1.36
CA ALA A 100 12.85 -6.75 -1.24
C ALA A 100 12.20 -5.37 -1.41
N ARG A 101 11.29 -5.26 -2.39
CA ARG A 101 10.51 -4.05 -2.60
C ARG A 101 9.61 -3.74 -1.41
N GLU A 102 8.89 -4.73 -0.89
CA GLU A 102 8.03 -4.59 0.30
C GLU A 102 8.84 -4.13 1.51
N PHE A 103 9.96 -4.80 1.80
CA PHE A 103 10.86 -4.44 2.89
C PHE A 103 11.35 -2.99 2.74
N ARG A 104 11.86 -2.64 1.56
CA ARG A 104 12.35 -1.28 1.28
C ARG A 104 11.29 -0.22 1.56
N TYR A 105 10.07 -0.42 1.05
CA TYR A 105 9.00 0.55 1.32
C TYR A 105 8.54 0.55 2.77
N SER A 106 8.60 -0.57 3.49
CA SER A 106 8.31 -0.56 4.93
C SER A 106 9.32 0.25 5.73
N ILE A 107 10.62 0.09 5.45
CA ILE A 107 11.68 0.88 6.07
C ILE A 107 11.50 2.37 5.78
N PHE A 108 11.22 2.72 4.52
CA PHE A 108 10.98 4.12 4.15
C PHE A 108 9.75 4.70 4.86
N ASP A 109 8.64 3.97 4.87
CA ASP A 109 7.41 4.41 5.53
C ASP A 109 7.65 4.61 7.04
N ASP A 110 8.39 3.72 7.70
CA ASP A 110 8.68 3.76 9.13
C ASP A 110 9.64 4.90 9.50
N TRP A 111 10.74 5.09 8.74
CA TRP A 111 11.67 6.18 8.97
C TRP A 111 11.00 7.54 8.74
N CYS A 112 10.25 7.68 7.65
CA CYS A 112 9.55 8.92 7.35
C CYS A 112 8.54 9.28 8.43
N PHE A 113 7.77 8.29 8.91
CA PHE A 113 6.82 8.51 10.00
C PHE A 113 7.50 8.94 11.30
N SER A 114 8.58 8.26 11.69
CA SER A 114 9.29 8.53 12.96
C SER A 114 9.98 9.90 12.97
N ASN A 115 10.34 10.43 11.80
CA ASN A 115 10.99 11.73 11.64
C ASN A 115 10.02 12.83 11.17
N ASN A 116 8.70 12.58 11.17
CA ASN A 116 7.67 13.52 10.68
C ASN A 116 7.91 14.02 9.23
N VAL A 117 8.48 13.17 8.38
CA VAL A 117 8.74 13.45 6.96
C VAL A 117 7.57 13.00 6.11
N LYS A 118 6.88 13.96 5.49
CA LYS A 118 5.65 13.70 4.71
C LYS A 118 5.90 13.31 3.25
N ASN A 119 7.13 13.49 2.76
CA ASN A 119 7.46 13.39 1.34
C ASN A 119 8.64 12.43 1.13
N LEU A 120 8.38 11.33 0.43
CA LEU A 120 9.43 10.40 -0.03
C LEU A 120 9.57 10.51 -1.55
N LEU A 121 10.76 10.82 -2.05
CA LEU A 121 11.04 10.90 -3.47
C LEU A 121 11.74 9.64 -3.97
N VAL A 122 11.33 9.16 -5.15
CA VAL A 122 11.94 8.00 -5.82
C VAL A 122 12.24 8.30 -7.29
N ALA A 123 13.33 7.76 -7.79
CA ALA A 123 13.94 8.16 -9.07
C ALA A 123 13.39 7.44 -10.31
N HIS A 124 12.08 7.18 -10.35
CA HIS A 124 11.49 6.63 -11.58
C HIS A 124 11.47 7.70 -12.67
N HIS A 125 11.88 7.34 -13.88
CA HIS A 125 12.02 8.25 -15.01
C HIS A 125 11.14 7.87 -16.21
N PHE A 126 11.30 8.54 -17.35
CA PHE A 126 10.41 8.36 -18.50
C PHE A 126 10.49 6.96 -19.12
N GLU A 127 11.68 6.37 -19.24
CA GLU A 127 11.85 5.00 -19.74
C GLU A 127 11.16 3.97 -18.82
N ASP A 128 11.11 4.21 -17.51
CA ASP A 128 10.32 3.37 -16.60
C ASP A 128 8.81 3.44 -16.91
N GLN A 129 8.31 4.59 -17.37
CA GLN A 129 6.93 4.73 -17.85
C GLN A 129 6.74 3.94 -19.14
N LYS A 130 7.69 4.01 -20.08
CA LYS A 130 7.65 3.25 -21.33
C LYS A 130 7.59 1.74 -21.06
N GLU A 131 8.49 1.26 -20.22
CA GLU A 131 8.53 -0.14 -19.79
C GLU A 131 7.22 -0.55 -19.14
N THR A 132 6.71 0.26 -18.20
CA THR A 132 5.44 -0.02 -17.52
C THR A 132 4.25 -0.02 -18.48
N PHE A 133 4.23 0.89 -19.46
CA PHE A 133 3.15 0.98 -20.45
C PHE A 133 3.06 -0.29 -21.30
N ILE A 134 4.19 -0.74 -21.85
CA ILE A 134 4.22 -1.96 -22.67
C ILE A 134 3.90 -3.20 -21.83
N MET A 135 4.42 -3.30 -20.61
CA MET A 135 4.04 -4.39 -19.70
C MET A 135 2.54 -4.41 -19.43
N ARG A 136 1.92 -3.24 -19.17
CA ARG A 136 0.48 -3.14 -18.91
C ARG A 136 -0.36 -3.45 -20.14
N LEU A 137 0.11 -3.06 -21.32
CA LEU A 137 -0.53 -3.40 -22.59
C LEU A 137 -0.51 -4.92 -22.81
N ASN A 138 0.64 -5.56 -22.61
CA ASN A 138 0.79 -7.02 -22.70
C ASN A 138 -0.09 -7.77 -21.69
N ASP A 139 -0.33 -7.19 -20.51
CA ASP A 139 -1.20 -7.73 -19.47
C ASP A 139 -2.70 -7.46 -19.73
N ASN A 140 -3.09 -6.97 -20.92
CA ASN A 140 -4.47 -6.59 -21.27
C ASN A 140 -5.10 -5.60 -20.27
N SER A 141 -4.30 -4.65 -19.77
CA SER A 141 -4.78 -3.63 -18.84
C SER A 141 -5.71 -2.64 -19.53
N ASN A 142 -6.77 -2.23 -18.83
CA ASN A 142 -7.65 -1.14 -19.28
C ASN A 142 -6.94 0.23 -19.18
N VAL A 143 -7.63 1.30 -19.60
CA VAL A 143 -7.12 2.68 -19.57
C VAL A 143 -6.62 3.11 -18.17
N TYR A 144 -7.26 2.61 -17.11
CA TYR A 144 -6.83 2.88 -15.74
C TYR A 144 -5.44 2.29 -15.47
N GLY A 145 -5.13 1.09 -15.97
CA GLY A 145 -3.79 0.50 -15.86
C GLY A 145 -2.76 1.14 -16.78
N LEU A 146 -3.16 1.50 -18.01
CA LEU A 146 -2.30 2.14 -19.03
C LEU A 146 -1.84 3.56 -18.63
N ALA A 147 -2.50 4.19 -17.67
CA ALA A 147 -2.03 5.44 -17.07
C ALA A 147 -0.73 5.31 -16.24
N CYS A 148 -0.21 4.08 -16.07
CA CYS A 148 1.11 3.77 -15.50
C CYS A 148 1.35 4.40 -14.12
N MET A 149 2.56 4.86 -13.80
CA MET A 149 2.89 5.38 -12.47
C MET A 149 2.45 6.85 -12.34
N PRO A 150 1.74 7.24 -11.25
CA PRO A 150 1.43 8.65 -11.01
C PRO A 150 2.65 9.41 -10.46
N LYS A 151 2.71 10.72 -10.70
CA LYS A 151 3.72 11.61 -10.10
C LYS A 151 3.64 11.69 -8.59
N ILE A 152 2.40 11.62 -8.05
CA ILE A 152 2.14 11.58 -6.62
C ILE A 152 1.35 10.31 -6.33
N LEU A 153 1.86 9.51 -5.40
CA LEU A 153 1.13 8.38 -4.82
C LEU A 153 0.95 8.65 -3.33
N PHE A 154 -0.29 8.80 -2.89
CA PHE A 154 -0.59 9.01 -1.48
C PHE A 154 -0.62 7.67 -0.75
N LYS A 155 0.07 7.62 0.39
CA LYS A 155 -0.04 6.56 1.40
C LYS A 155 -0.68 7.16 2.65
N GLU A 156 -0.99 6.32 3.63
CA GLU A 156 -1.62 6.76 4.89
C GLU A 156 -0.80 7.84 5.62
N LYS A 157 0.53 7.73 5.60
CA LYS A 157 1.43 8.55 6.43
C LYS A 157 2.28 9.54 5.64
N LEU A 158 2.45 9.32 4.34
CA LEU A 158 3.32 10.10 3.47
C LEU A 158 2.82 10.07 2.04
N ARG A 159 3.35 10.92 1.19
CA ARG A 159 3.21 10.80 -0.26
C ARG A 159 4.54 10.46 -0.91
N ILE A 160 4.48 9.57 -1.89
CA ILE A 160 5.62 9.20 -2.74
C ILE A 160 5.58 10.09 -3.98
N LEU A 161 6.66 10.85 -4.20
CA LEU A 161 6.84 11.74 -5.33
C LEU A 161 7.79 11.12 -6.36
N ARG A 162 7.47 11.29 -7.65
CA ARG A 162 8.28 10.81 -8.78
C ARG A 162 8.56 11.96 -9.75
N PRO A 163 9.41 12.93 -9.38
CA PRO A 163 9.62 14.14 -10.18
C PRO A 163 10.31 13.86 -11.52
N LEU A 164 11.02 12.73 -11.67
CA LEU A 164 11.76 12.41 -12.90
C LEU A 164 10.92 11.74 -14.00
N LEU A 165 9.63 11.47 -13.78
CA LEU A 165 8.81 10.66 -14.71
C LEU A 165 8.71 11.20 -16.15
N ASP A 166 8.95 12.49 -16.36
CA ASP A 166 8.92 13.12 -17.68
C ASP A 166 10.32 13.37 -18.27
N ILE A 167 11.37 13.09 -17.50
CA ILE A 167 12.79 13.26 -17.85
C ILE A 167 13.30 11.94 -18.45
N LYS A 168 14.04 12.04 -19.56
CA LYS A 168 14.64 10.87 -20.22
C LYS A 168 15.94 10.46 -19.52
N LYS A 169 16.26 9.17 -19.56
CA LYS A 169 17.50 8.59 -19.01
C LYS A 169 18.74 9.29 -19.56
N LYS A 170 18.74 9.63 -20.86
CA LYS A 170 19.86 10.36 -21.48
C LYS A 170 20.13 11.72 -20.85
N GLU A 171 19.09 12.40 -20.36
CA GLU A 171 19.25 13.71 -19.69
C GLU A 171 19.81 13.54 -18.27
N ILE A 172 19.44 12.46 -17.58
CA ILE A 172 20.01 12.06 -16.29
C ILE A 172 21.52 11.81 -16.44
N ILE A 173 21.92 10.99 -17.41
CA ILE A 173 23.34 10.69 -17.66
C ILE A 173 24.11 11.94 -18.06
N LYS A 174 23.58 12.76 -18.97
CA LYS A 174 24.20 14.04 -19.36
C LYS A 174 24.39 14.97 -18.16
N PHE A 175 23.44 14.99 -17.23
CA PHE A 175 23.56 15.77 -16.01
C PHE A 175 24.71 15.28 -15.12
N LEU A 176 24.79 13.97 -14.85
CA LEU A 176 25.84 13.42 -14.00
C LEU A 176 27.23 13.62 -14.61
N ASN A 177 27.39 13.33 -15.90
CA ASN A 177 28.64 13.54 -16.62
C ASN A 177 29.08 15.00 -16.57
N LYS A 178 28.15 15.95 -16.77
CA LYS A 178 28.47 17.38 -16.71
C LYS A 178 28.97 17.84 -15.33
N ASN A 179 28.56 17.15 -14.25
CA ASN A 179 28.97 17.47 -12.89
C ASN A 179 30.08 16.53 -12.38
N ASN A 180 30.67 15.70 -13.26
CA ASN A 180 31.71 14.72 -12.91
C ASN A 180 31.32 13.78 -11.75
N ILE A 181 30.03 13.40 -11.68
CA ILE A 181 29.53 12.51 -10.63
C ILE A 181 29.52 11.08 -11.15
N ASN A 182 30.28 10.21 -10.48
CA ASN A 182 30.27 8.77 -10.73
C ASN A 182 29.06 8.10 -10.08
N TRP A 183 28.62 6.97 -10.62
CA TRP A 183 27.51 6.17 -10.06
C TRP A 183 27.77 4.68 -10.23
N MET A 184 27.02 3.87 -9.49
CA MET A 184 27.11 2.41 -9.58
C MET A 184 26.20 1.88 -10.69
N GLU A 185 26.71 0.97 -11.52
CA GLU A 185 25.91 0.24 -12.50
C GLU A 185 25.54 -1.14 -12.00
N ASP A 186 24.24 -1.42 -11.88
CA ASP A 186 23.76 -2.75 -11.50
C ASP A 186 23.97 -3.75 -12.67
N PRO A 187 24.81 -4.80 -12.50
CA PRO A 187 25.08 -5.78 -13.56
C PRO A 187 23.82 -6.52 -14.03
N THR A 188 22.81 -6.65 -13.15
CA THR A 188 21.56 -7.35 -13.47
C THR A 188 20.71 -6.60 -14.49
N ASN A 189 20.98 -5.32 -14.74
CA ASN A 189 20.35 -4.53 -15.80
C ASN A 189 20.53 -5.13 -17.20
N LYS A 190 21.57 -5.96 -17.41
CA LYS A 190 21.85 -6.63 -18.69
C LYS A 190 21.14 -8.00 -18.83
N SER A 191 20.58 -8.54 -17.75
CA SER A 191 20.01 -9.89 -17.73
C SER A 191 18.68 -9.99 -18.49
N MET A 192 18.59 -10.91 -19.47
CA MET A 192 17.37 -11.17 -20.24
C MET A 192 16.32 -12.03 -19.50
N LYS A 193 16.66 -12.53 -18.31
CA LYS A 193 15.75 -13.28 -17.45
C LYS A 193 14.52 -12.46 -17.05
N TYR A 194 14.68 -11.14 -16.94
CA TYR A 194 13.63 -10.24 -16.47
C TYR A 194 12.85 -9.64 -17.65
N PHE A 195 11.52 -9.80 -17.63
CA PHE A 195 10.66 -9.29 -18.70
C PHE A 195 10.86 -7.79 -18.97
N ARG A 196 11.01 -6.99 -17.91
CA ARG A 196 11.29 -5.55 -17.99
C ARG A 196 12.55 -5.23 -18.80
N ASN A 197 13.63 -5.99 -18.61
CA ASN A 197 14.88 -5.83 -19.36
C ASN A 197 14.70 -6.20 -20.85
N ARG A 198 13.88 -7.22 -21.15
CA ARG A 198 13.54 -7.57 -22.54
C ARG A 198 12.79 -6.44 -23.22
N ILE A 199 11.79 -5.85 -22.55
CA ILE A 199 11.06 -4.68 -23.06
C ILE A 199 12.03 -3.51 -23.33
N ARG A 200 12.94 -3.21 -22.39
CA ARG A 200 13.94 -2.15 -22.55
C ARG A 200 14.76 -2.30 -23.83
N LYS A 201 15.15 -3.52 -24.21
CA LYS A 201 15.89 -3.77 -25.47
C LYS A 201 15.05 -3.58 -26.73
N ILE A 202 13.74 -3.73 -26.65
CA ILE A 202 12.83 -3.61 -27.81
C ILE A 202 12.35 -2.16 -28.00
N LEU A 203 12.32 -1.35 -26.94
CA LEU A 203 11.87 0.05 -26.99
C LEU A 203 12.49 0.88 -28.12
N PRO A 204 13.81 0.82 -28.40
CA PRO A 204 14.39 1.57 -29.52
C PRO A 204 13.83 1.16 -30.89
N LYS A 205 13.60 -0.14 -31.10
CA LYS A 205 12.98 -0.64 -32.33
C LYS A 205 11.55 -0.12 -32.48
N LEU A 206 10.76 -0.17 -31.41
CA LEU A 206 9.39 0.38 -31.43
C LEU A 206 9.37 1.88 -31.71
N GLU A 207 10.35 2.63 -31.19
CA GLU A 207 10.50 4.05 -31.47
C GLU A 207 10.77 4.31 -32.96
N ASN A 208 11.63 3.50 -33.60
CA ASN A 208 11.91 3.56 -35.04
C ASN A 208 10.69 3.17 -35.90
N GLU A 209 9.89 2.19 -35.47
CA GLU A 209 8.61 1.81 -36.10
C GLU A 209 7.48 2.83 -35.86
N GLY A 210 7.78 3.95 -35.21
CA GLY A 210 6.87 5.09 -35.10
C GLY A 210 6.12 5.20 -33.77
N LEU A 211 6.39 4.35 -32.76
CA LEU A 211 5.96 4.58 -31.37
C LEU A 211 6.88 5.59 -30.68
N THR A 212 6.89 6.81 -31.19
CA THR A 212 7.79 7.87 -30.71
C THR A 212 7.47 8.27 -29.26
N ASP A 213 8.48 8.79 -28.56
CA ASP A 213 8.32 9.34 -27.22
C ASP A 213 7.19 10.37 -27.12
N ASN A 214 6.96 11.18 -28.16
CA ASN A 214 5.88 12.16 -28.20
C ASN A 214 4.50 11.51 -28.28
N LYS A 215 4.32 10.47 -29.12
CA LYS A 215 3.07 9.71 -29.18
C LYS A 215 2.77 9.02 -27.86
N LEU A 216 3.79 8.39 -27.27
CA LEU A 216 3.64 7.71 -25.98
C LEU A 216 3.32 8.69 -24.84
N LYS A 217 3.94 9.87 -24.79
CA LYS A 217 3.58 10.95 -23.85
C LYS A 217 2.12 11.39 -24.02
N LYS A 218 1.63 11.55 -25.25
CA LYS A 218 0.21 11.90 -25.52
C LYS A 218 -0.74 10.80 -25.01
N MET A 219 -0.42 9.53 -25.27
CA MET A 219 -1.21 8.39 -24.78
C MET A 219 -1.24 8.30 -23.26
N LEU A 220 -0.08 8.44 -22.61
CA LEU A 220 0.03 8.45 -21.14
C LEU A 220 -0.80 9.60 -20.54
N LYS A 221 -0.71 10.82 -21.09
CA LYS A 221 -1.51 11.96 -20.62
C LYS A 221 -3.02 11.70 -20.76
N LYS A 222 -3.47 11.15 -21.89
CA LYS A 222 -4.89 10.79 -22.10
C LYS A 222 -5.35 9.75 -21.08
N ALA A 223 -4.58 8.69 -20.90
CA ALA A 223 -4.89 7.64 -19.93
C ALA A 223 -4.91 8.17 -18.49
N GLN A 224 -3.96 9.04 -18.11
CA GLN A 224 -3.91 9.66 -16.78
C GLN A 224 -5.10 10.59 -16.52
N LYS A 225 -5.54 11.36 -17.52
CA LYS A 225 -6.76 12.17 -17.43
C LYS A 225 -7.99 11.28 -17.19
N GLU A 226 -8.09 10.17 -17.93
CA GLU A 226 -9.17 9.22 -17.77
C GLU A 226 -9.14 8.52 -16.40
N ARG A 227 -7.96 8.10 -15.92
CA ARG A 227 -7.77 7.58 -14.57
C ARG A 227 -8.33 8.55 -13.53
N LYS A 228 -7.99 9.84 -13.62
CA LYS A 228 -8.48 10.87 -12.69
C LYS A 228 -10.00 11.02 -12.74
N SER A 229 -10.60 10.96 -13.93
CA SER A 229 -12.06 10.97 -14.10
C SER A 229 -12.73 9.79 -13.40
N ILE A 230 -12.19 8.57 -13.60
CA ILE A 230 -12.68 7.35 -12.95
C ILE A 230 -12.54 7.45 -11.43
N GLU A 231 -11.42 7.93 -10.91
CA GLU A 231 -11.19 8.10 -9.46
C GLU A 231 -12.14 9.12 -8.85
N ASN A 232 -12.41 10.24 -9.54
CA ASN A 232 -13.37 11.24 -9.08
C ASN A 232 -14.79 10.68 -9.02
N ARG A 233 -15.24 9.96 -10.06
CA ARG A 233 -16.56 9.30 -10.07
C ARG A 233 -16.66 8.27 -8.95
N PHE A 234 -15.60 7.47 -8.75
CA PHE A 234 -15.50 6.52 -7.64
C PHE A 234 -15.64 7.22 -6.28
N ASN A 235 -14.87 8.29 -6.04
CA ASN A 235 -14.86 8.99 -4.74
C ASN A 235 -16.23 9.61 -4.42
N LEU A 236 -16.86 10.26 -5.39
CA LEU A 236 -18.20 10.85 -5.23
C LEU A 236 -19.24 9.77 -4.92
N TRP A 237 -19.24 8.68 -5.69
CA TRP A 237 -20.17 7.58 -5.48
C TRP A 237 -19.93 6.89 -4.13
N PHE A 238 -18.67 6.60 -3.79
CA PHE A 238 -18.29 5.92 -2.55
C PHE A 238 -18.72 6.73 -1.32
N LYS A 239 -18.41 8.03 -1.29
CA LYS A 239 -18.77 8.93 -0.17
C LYS A 239 -20.28 8.97 0.09
N LYS A 240 -21.09 8.95 -0.98
CA LYS A 240 -22.56 9.00 -0.87
C LYS A 240 -23.17 7.65 -0.49
N ASN A 241 -22.61 6.53 -0.96
CA ASN A 241 -23.28 5.24 -0.97
C ASN A 241 -22.65 4.17 -0.07
N VAL A 242 -21.50 4.45 0.56
CA VAL A 242 -20.78 3.48 1.37
C VAL A 242 -20.52 4.05 2.77
N LYS A 243 -20.97 3.31 3.80
CA LYS A 243 -20.64 3.60 5.19
C LYS A 243 -19.72 2.50 5.72
N ILE A 244 -18.50 2.84 6.11
CA ILE A 244 -17.56 1.92 6.77
C ILE A 244 -17.77 2.00 8.28
N ASN A 245 -17.82 0.85 8.95
CA ASN A 245 -17.91 0.76 10.39
C ASN A 245 -16.61 0.22 11.01
N ASN A 246 -16.28 0.67 12.23
CA ASN A 246 -15.10 0.22 12.96
C ASN A 246 -15.09 -1.27 13.29
N PHE A 247 -16.21 -1.98 13.21
CA PHE A 247 -16.28 -3.44 13.31
C PHE A 247 -15.67 -4.15 12.08
N GLY A 248 -15.21 -3.40 11.08
CA GLY A 248 -14.49 -3.92 9.92
C GLY A 248 -15.40 -4.42 8.80
N TYR A 249 -16.55 -3.77 8.61
CA TYR A 249 -17.51 -4.04 7.54
C TYR A 249 -17.94 -2.74 6.87
N ALA A 250 -18.52 -2.85 5.67
CA ALA A 250 -19.17 -1.75 4.96
C ALA A 250 -20.66 -2.03 4.77
N ILE A 251 -21.45 -0.96 4.82
CA ILE A 251 -22.84 -0.93 4.34
C ILE A 251 -22.84 -0.20 3.00
N VAL A 252 -23.40 -0.84 1.99
CA VAL A 252 -23.48 -0.32 0.63
C VAL A 252 -24.96 -0.12 0.27
N ASP A 253 -25.29 1.05 -0.28
CA ASP A 253 -26.62 1.30 -0.84
C ASP A 253 -26.86 0.37 -2.04
N PHE A 254 -27.75 -0.60 -1.86
CA PHE A 254 -28.01 -1.63 -2.86
C PHE A 254 -28.72 -1.07 -4.11
N ASN A 255 -29.61 -0.11 -3.93
CA ASN A 255 -30.37 0.49 -5.04
C ASN A 255 -29.41 1.27 -5.95
N ASN A 256 -28.58 2.12 -5.36
CA ASN A 256 -27.60 2.89 -6.13
C ASN A 256 -26.48 2.01 -6.72
N LEU A 257 -26.12 0.90 -6.06
CA LEU A 257 -25.15 -0.05 -6.58
C LEU A 257 -25.67 -0.74 -7.85
N ARG A 258 -26.96 -1.11 -7.86
CA ARG A 258 -27.64 -1.72 -9.02
C ARG A 258 -27.69 -0.82 -10.24
N LEU A 259 -27.70 0.50 -10.04
CA LEU A 259 -27.77 1.47 -11.14
C LEU A 259 -26.42 1.68 -11.85
N LEU A 260 -25.30 1.23 -11.25
CA LEU A 260 -23.99 1.37 -11.87
C LEU A 260 -23.91 0.63 -13.21
N LYS A 261 -23.16 1.22 -14.15
CA LYS A 261 -22.69 0.56 -15.36
C LYS A 261 -21.65 -0.51 -15.00
N LYS A 262 -21.47 -1.49 -15.87
CA LYS A 262 -20.60 -2.66 -15.63
C LYS A 262 -19.19 -2.27 -15.19
N GLU A 263 -18.57 -1.32 -15.87
CA GLU A 263 -17.18 -0.90 -15.65
C GLU A 263 -17.03 -0.21 -14.30
N ASP A 264 -17.94 0.72 -14.00
CA ASP A 264 -17.97 1.45 -12.73
C ASP A 264 -18.28 0.50 -11.56
N PHE A 265 -19.21 -0.45 -11.74
CA PHE A 265 -19.51 -1.48 -10.73
C PHE A 265 -18.28 -2.33 -10.42
N ILE A 266 -17.61 -2.88 -11.45
CA ILE A 266 -16.42 -3.72 -11.25
C ILE A 266 -15.34 -2.91 -10.54
N PHE A 267 -15.09 -1.67 -10.96
CA PHE A 267 -14.08 -0.81 -10.36
C PHE A 267 -14.37 -0.46 -8.90
N ILE A 268 -15.60 -0.03 -8.60
CA ILE A 268 -16.05 0.39 -7.27
C ILE A 268 -16.10 -0.81 -6.33
N PHE A 269 -16.81 -1.87 -6.73
CA PHE A 269 -17.08 -2.99 -5.83
C PHE A 269 -15.82 -3.81 -5.54
N SER A 270 -14.91 -3.94 -6.52
CA SER A 270 -13.59 -4.58 -6.26
C SER A 270 -12.80 -3.86 -5.17
N ARG A 271 -12.90 -2.52 -5.09
CA ARG A 271 -12.23 -1.72 -4.06
C ARG A 271 -12.91 -1.78 -2.71
N ILE A 272 -14.24 -1.82 -2.66
CA ILE A 272 -14.99 -2.08 -1.42
C ILE A 272 -14.57 -3.43 -0.85
N LEU A 273 -14.61 -4.48 -1.68
CA LEU A 273 -14.21 -5.84 -1.30
C LEU A 273 -12.77 -5.88 -0.80
N ASN A 274 -11.83 -5.28 -1.52
CA ASN A 274 -10.42 -5.29 -1.16
C ASN A 274 -10.13 -4.51 0.14
N THR A 275 -10.82 -3.38 0.34
CA THR A 275 -10.76 -2.60 1.59
C THR A 275 -11.26 -3.43 2.77
N ILE A 276 -12.45 -4.04 2.67
CA ILE A 276 -13.02 -4.83 3.76
C ILE A 276 -12.27 -6.14 3.96
N SER A 277 -11.73 -6.73 2.90
CA SER A 277 -10.98 -7.98 2.99
C SER A 277 -9.53 -7.78 3.40
N GLY A 278 -8.95 -6.58 3.45
CA GLY A 278 -7.53 -6.38 3.74
C GLY A 278 -6.58 -7.16 2.82
N SER A 279 -7.06 -7.61 1.66
CA SER A 279 -6.25 -8.32 0.68
C SER A 279 -5.23 -7.36 0.07
N LEU A 280 -4.00 -7.83 -0.16
CA LEU A 280 -2.99 -7.03 -0.86
C LEU A 280 -3.32 -6.86 -2.35
N TYR A 281 -4.20 -7.71 -2.88
CA TYR A 281 -4.57 -7.72 -4.29
C TYR A 281 -6.09 -7.59 -4.46
N LEU A 282 -6.50 -6.87 -5.51
CA LEU A 282 -7.89 -6.78 -5.93
C LEU A 282 -8.43 -8.18 -6.31
N PRO A 283 -9.74 -8.43 -6.10
CA PRO A 283 -10.36 -9.65 -6.61
C PRO A 283 -10.28 -9.71 -8.14
N LYS A 284 -10.20 -10.92 -8.71
CA LYS A 284 -10.20 -11.09 -10.17
C LYS A 284 -11.53 -10.56 -10.74
N SER A 285 -11.43 -9.71 -11.78
CA SER A 285 -12.58 -9.02 -12.36
C SER A 285 -13.70 -9.94 -12.83
N LYS A 286 -13.37 -11.15 -13.33
CA LYS A 286 -14.37 -12.15 -13.75
C LYS A 286 -15.35 -12.53 -12.62
N TYR A 287 -14.89 -12.66 -11.39
CA TYR A 287 -15.76 -13.00 -10.27
C TYR A 287 -16.68 -11.84 -9.86
N VAL A 288 -16.16 -10.61 -9.90
CA VAL A 288 -16.95 -9.40 -9.62
C VAL A 288 -17.98 -9.17 -10.73
N TYR A 289 -17.61 -9.44 -11.98
CA TYR A 289 -18.54 -9.38 -13.12
C TYR A 289 -19.66 -10.42 -13.01
N ASN A 290 -19.37 -11.64 -12.57
CA ASN A 290 -20.41 -12.64 -12.32
C ASN A 290 -21.40 -12.17 -11.23
N PHE A 291 -20.89 -11.50 -10.19
CA PHE A 291 -21.74 -10.91 -9.16
C PHE A 291 -22.57 -9.74 -9.70
N PHE A 292 -22.00 -8.88 -10.55
CA PHE A 292 -22.73 -7.83 -11.26
C PHE A 292 -23.91 -8.40 -12.08
N LYS A 293 -23.69 -9.48 -12.83
CA LYS A 293 -24.76 -10.13 -13.60
C LYS A 293 -25.91 -10.59 -12.70
N LYS A 294 -25.59 -11.23 -11.56
CA LYS A 294 -26.60 -11.68 -10.59
C LYS A 294 -27.41 -10.52 -10.00
N ILE A 295 -26.74 -9.41 -9.69
CA ILE A 295 -27.39 -8.20 -9.19
C ILE A 295 -28.34 -7.61 -10.24
N LYS A 296 -27.94 -7.60 -11.52
CA LYS A 296 -28.77 -7.08 -12.63
C LYS A 296 -29.97 -7.96 -12.93
N SER A 297 -29.86 -9.27 -12.76
CA SER A 297 -30.97 -10.20 -13.00
C SER A 297 -31.95 -10.31 -11.82
N ASN A 298 -31.86 -9.43 -10.81
CA ASN A 298 -32.70 -9.43 -9.61
C ASN A 298 -32.75 -10.77 -8.87
N LEU A 299 -31.73 -11.61 -9.03
CA LEU A 299 -31.67 -12.87 -8.32
C LEU A 299 -31.61 -12.58 -6.83
N ILE A 300 -32.54 -13.16 -6.08
CA ILE A 300 -32.57 -13.07 -4.63
C ILE A 300 -31.37 -13.86 -4.10
N PHE A 301 -30.59 -13.23 -3.23
CA PHE A 301 -29.53 -13.91 -2.49
C PHE A 301 -29.44 -13.32 -1.08
N ASP A 302 -29.39 -14.21 -0.08
CA ASP A 302 -29.16 -13.76 1.30
C ASP A 302 -27.67 -13.52 1.55
N ARG A 303 -26.81 -14.29 0.88
CA ARG A 303 -25.35 -14.22 1.03
C ARG A 303 -24.59 -14.69 -0.22
N PHE A 304 -23.47 -14.05 -0.49
CA PHE A 304 -22.49 -14.46 -1.50
C PHE A 304 -21.05 -14.25 -0.99
N ASN A 305 -20.13 -15.18 -1.30
CA ASN A 305 -18.71 -15.02 -0.94
C ASN A 305 -17.94 -14.50 -2.15
N LEU A 306 -17.21 -13.40 -1.98
CA LEU A 306 -16.46 -12.78 -3.06
C LEU A 306 -15.26 -12.00 -2.52
N GLY A 307 -14.09 -12.20 -3.12
CA GLY A 307 -12.90 -11.39 -2.83
C GLY A 307 -12.43 -11.43 -1.36
N GLY A 308 -12.71 -12.53 -0.65
CA GLY A 308 -12.42 -12.67 0.79
C GLY A 308 -13.44 -12.01 1.71
N CYS A 309 -14.62 -11.68 1.19
CA CYS A 309 -15.73 -11.11 1.94
C CYS A 309 -17.00 -11.97 1.84
N HIS A 310 -17.79 -11.93 2.90
CA HIS A 310 -19.23 -12.20 2.86
C HIS A 310 -19.95 -10.93 2.39
N VAL A 311 -20.73 -11.05 1.31
CA VAL A 311 -21.68 -10.03 0.84
C VAL A 311 -23.07 -10.49 1.25
N ILE A 312 -23.74 -9.76 2.13
CA ILE A 312 -24.94 -10.19 2.83
C ILE A 312 -26.05 -9.18 2.58
N PHE A 313 -27.21 -9.62 2.11
CA PHE A 313 -28.38 -8.78 2.03
C PHE A 313 -29.19 -8.94 3.33
N PHE A 314 -29.37 -7.85 4.08
CA PHE A 314 -30.05 -7.89 5.37
C PHE A 314 -30.79 -6.57 5.63
N LYS A 315 -32.06 -6.65 6.06
CA LYS A 315 -32.92 -5.46 6.31
C LYS A 315 -32.81 -4.41 5.19
N LYS A 316 -32.96 -4.83 3.92
CA LYS A 316 -32.87 -4.00 2.70
C LYS A 316 -31.53 -3.27 2.47
N LYS A 317 -30.46 -3.67 3.16
CA LYS A 317 -29.11 -3.10 3.01
C LYS A 317 -28.13 -4.19 2.59
N LEU A 318 -27.11 -3.83 1.80
CA LEU A 318 -26.03 -4.73 1.43
C LEU A 318 -24.85 -4.53 2.40
N TYR A 319 -24.53 -5.58 3.15
CA TYR A 319 -23.37 -5.61 4.04
C TYR A 319 -22.22 -6.32 3.34
N VAL A 320 -21.02 -5.76 3.45
CA VAL A 320 -19.78 -6.41 3.02
C VAL A 320 -18.91 -6.58 4.26
N ALA A 321 -18.62 -7.82 4.64
CA ALA A 321 -17.87 -8.18 5.83
C ALA A 321 -16.77 -9.17 5.49
N ARG A 322 -15.69 -9.23 6.27
CA ARG A 322 -14.61 -10.20 6.03
C ARG A 322 -15.12 -11.63 6.14
N GLU A 323 -14.67 -12.49 5.24
CA GLU A 323 -14.94 -13.93 5.33
C GLU A 323 -14.29 -14.54 6.58
N ILE A 324 -14.98 -15.49 7.20
CA ILE A 324 -14.47 -16.22 8.37
C ILE A 324 -13.57 -17.33 7.84
N PHE A 325 -12.31 -17.37 8.26
CA PHE A 325 -11.35 -18.35 7.77
C PHE A 325 -11.64 -19.73 8.36
N LYS A 326 -11.73 -20.75 7.49
CA LYS A 326 -11.86 -22.16 7.91
C LYS A 326 -10.55 -22.77 8.43
N LYS A 327 -9.39 -22.33 7.92
CA LYS A 327 -8.07 -22.81 8.37
C LYS A 327 -7.54 -21.96 9.53
N LYS A 328 -6.87 -22.58 10.50
CA LYS A 328 -5.98 -21.89 11.46
C LYS A 328 -4.87 -21.21 10.65
N ARG A 329 -5.10 -19.98 10.21
CA ARG A 329 -3.99 -19.10 9.90
C ARG A 329 -3.57 -18.55 11.24
N GLU A 330 -2.45 -19.04 11.75
CA GLU A 330 -1.73 -18.31 12.78
C GLU A 330 -1.42 -16.95 12.17
N HIS A 331 -2.25 -15.96 12.51
CA HIS A 331 -1.97 -14.60 12.11
C HIS A 331 -0.70 -14.22 12.87
N LYS A 332 0.42 -14.16 12.13
CA LYS A 332 1.66 -13.64 12.68
C LYS A 332 1.36 -12.23 13.17
N ILE A 333 1.47 -12.05 14.48
CA ILE A 333 1.48 -10.75 15.11
C ILE A 333 2.76 -10.09 14.60
N ASP A 334 2.61 -9.17 13.65
CA ASP A 334 3.74 -8.40 13.13
C ASP A 334 3.97 -7.22 14.06
N PHE A 335 5.06 -7.28 14.83
CA PHE A 335 5.49 -6.19 15.69
C PHE A 335 6.28 -5.20 14.85
N LYS A 336 5.60 -4.16 14.36
CA LYS A 336 6.25 -3.00 13.76
C LYS A 336 6.24 -1.89 14.78
N PHE A 337 7.41 -1.46 15.27
CA PHE A 337 7.62 -0.27 16.12
C PHE A 337 6.35 0.23 16.85
N ASN A 338 6.10 -0.31 18.05
CA ASN A 338 4.98 0.06 18.94
C ASN A 338 3.55 -0.17 18.39
N LYS A 339 3.39 -0.90 17.28
CA LYS A 339 2.10 -1.25 16.68
C LYS A 339 2.05 -2.70 16.22
N ILE A 340 0.85 -3.27 16.24
CA ILE A 340 0.57 -4.58 15.67
C ILE A 340 -0.49 -4.42 14.59
N ILE A 341 -0.26 -4.99 13.40
CA ILE A 341 -1.29 -5.08 12.36
C ILE A 341 -1.82 -6.50 12.32
N TRP A 342 -3.08 -6.69 12.67
CA TRP A 342 -3.74 -7.99 12.57
C TRP A 342 -4.57 -8.09 11.30
N ASP A 343 -4.30 -9.16 10.54
CA ASP A 343 -5.03 -9.57 9.34
C ASP A 343 -5.18 -8.47 8.26
N ASN A 344 -4.19 -7.56 8.19
CA ASN A 344 -4.12 -6.39 7.32
C ASN A 344 -5.29 -5.39 7.45
N ARG A 345 -6.03 -5.46 8.56
CA ARG A 345 -7.28 -4.70 8.76
C ARG A 345 -7.35 -3.94 10.06
N PHE A 346 -6.76 -4.47 11.11
CA PHE A 346 -6.85 -3.86 12.43
C PHE A 346 -5.47 -3.43 12.91
N GLU A 347 -5.29 -2.12 13.09
CA GLU A 347 -4.17 -1.56 13.83
C GLU A 347 -4.47 -1.71 15.32
N ILE A 348 -3.53 -2.32 16.04
CA ILE A 348 -3.62 -2.57 17.47
C ILE A 348 -2.58 -1.69 18.16
N ASN A 349 -3.07 -0.84 19.05
CA ASN A 349 -2.26 0.14 19.78
C ASN A 349 -2.41 -0.04 21.29
N TYR A 350 -1.37 0.37 22.02
CA TYR A 350 -1.32 0.37 23.48
C TYR A 350 -1.24 1.80 23.98
N LYS A 351 -2.01 2.16 25.02
CA LYS A 351 -2.02 3.54 25.54
C LYS A 351 -0.78 3.90 26.38
N ASN A 352 -0.07 2.92 26.98
CA ASN A 352 1.04 3.15 27.93
C ASN A 352 2.24 2.21 27.68
N ASN A 353 3.39 2.46 28.35
CA ASN A 353 4.63 1.64 28.40
C ASN A 353 4.46 0.15 28.82
N TYR A 354 3.23 -0.33 29.00
CA TYR A 354 2.83 -1.74 29.15
C TYR A 354 3.16 -2.62 27.94
N GLU A 355 3.68 -2.03 26.86
CA GLU A 355 4.04 -2.72 25.64
C GLU A 355 4.99 -3.89 25.87
N LEU A 356 6.05 -3.74 26.69
CA LEU A 356 7.07 -4.79 26.79
C LEU A 356 6.52 -6.08 27.43
N PHE A 357 5.68 -5.95 28.45
CA PHE A 357 5.06 -7.08 29.15
C PHE A 357 4.05 -7.82 28.27
N LEU A 358 3.15 -7.09 27.60
CA LEU A 358 2.15 -7.70 26.72
C LEU A 358 2.77 -8.23 25.42
N LYS A 359 3.80 -7.56 24.86
CA LYS A 359 4.61 -8.10 23.75
C LYS A 359 5.25 -9.44 24.13
N LYS A 360 5.76 -9.59 25.37
CA LYS A 360 6.31 -10.87 25.87
C LYS A 360 5.25 -11.96 26.03
N LYS A 361 4.01 -11.62 26.42
CA LYS A 361 2.92 -12.60 26.63
C LYS A 361 2.15 -12.96 25.35
N LEU A 362 1.95 -12.03 24.42
CA LEU A 362 1.37 -12.30 23.10
C LEU A 362 2.30 -13.23 22.31
N GLY A 363 1.76 -14.33 21.79
CA GLY A 363 2.53 -15.42 21.18
C GLY A 363 2.98 -16.51 22.17
N LYS A 364 3.17 -16.20 23.47
CA LYS A 364 3.55 -17.19 24.50
C LYS A 364 2.36 -17.72 25.31
N SER A 365 1.41 -16.87 25.67
CA SER A 365 0.26 -17.20 26.53
C SER A 365 -1.07 -16.78 25.92
N PHE A 366 -1.06 -15.74 25.08
CA PHE A 366 -2.24 -15.19 24.42
C PHE A 366 -2.00 -15.04 22.92
N PHE A 367 -3.08 -15.04 22.14
CA PHE A 367 -3.03 -14.74 20.71
C PHE A 367 -4.28 -13.97 20.26
N ILE A 368 -4.23 -13.41 19.05
CA ILE A 368 -5.34 -12.68 18.44
C ILE A 368 -5.85 -13.49 17.25
N ASP A 369 -7.14 -13.82 17.27
CA ASP A 369 -7.81 -14.57 16.20
C ASP A 369 -9.25 -14.07 16.04
N GLN A 370 -9.91 -14.48 14.96
CA GLN A 370 -11.34 -14.23 14.75
C GLN A 370 -12.15 -14.83 15.90
N LEU A 371 -13.21 -14.13 16.33
CA LEU A 371 -14.08 -14.55 17.42
C LEU A 371 -14.60 -15.99 17.21
N LYS A 372 -15.10 -16.29 16.00
CA LYS A 372 -15.70 -17.57 15.59
C LYS A 372 -16.97 -17.92 16.37
N GLN A 373 -17.73 -18.89 15.85
CA GLN A 373 -19.05 -19.27 16.35
C GLN A 373 -19.02 -19.71 17.82
N SER A 374 -18.12 -20.63 18.18
CA SER A 374 -18.03 -21.16 19.54
C SER A 374 -17.68 -20.12 20.59
N GLY A 375 -16.84 -19.13 20.23
CA GLY A 375 -16.53 -18.01 21.10
C GLY A 375 -17.74 -17.09 21.29
N TRP A 376 -18.51 -16.87 20.23
CA TRP A 376 -19.69 -16.02 20.26
C TRP A 376 -20.83 -16.58 21.09
N GLU A 377 -21.13 -17.87 20.97
CA GLU A 377 -22.17 -18.56 21.76
C GLU A 377 -21.88 -18.46 23.26
N LYS A 378 -20.62 -18.67 23.67
CA LYS A 378 -20.19 -18.49 25.07
C LYS A 378 -20.38 -17.07 25.58
N ILE A 379 -20.19 -16.06 24.72
CA ILE A 379 -20.42 -14.65 25.10
C ILE A 379 -21.91 -14.39 25.30
N LEU A 380 -22.76 -14.89 24.39
CA LEU A 380 -24.22 -14.71 24.47
C LEU A 380 -24.80 -15.35 25.73
N LEU A 381 -24.33 -16.54 26.12
CA LEU A 381 -24.75 -17.20 27.36
C LEU A 381 -24.44 -16.35 28.60
N LYS A 382 -23.35 -15.58 28.58
CA LYS A 382 -22.94 -14.71 29.70
C LYS A 382 -23.56 -13.32 29.66
N ASN A 383 -23.93 -12.83 28.48
CA ASN A 383 -24.47 -11.50 28.30
C ASN A 383 -25.45 -11.45 27.11
N ASN A 384 -26.73 -11.60 27.43
CA ASN A 384 -27.81 -11.61 26.43
C ASN A 384 -28.04 -10.26 25.75
N LYS A 385 -27.54 -9.12 26.29
CA LYS A 385 -27.72 -7.79 25.67
C LYS A 385 -27.17 -7.72 24.25
N PHE A 386 -26.18 -8.55 23.94
CA PHE A 386 -25.60 -8.59 22.60
C PHE A 386 -26.52 -9.23 21.54
N LYS A 387 -27.63 -9.89 21.93
CA LYS A 387 -28.65 -10.40 20.99
C LYS A 387 -29.41 -9.27 20.29
N GLU A 388 -29.44 -8.08 20.87
CA GLU A 388 -30.10 -6.89 20.33
C GLU A 388 -29.30 -6.20 19.21
N LEU A 389 -28.07 -6.66 18.93
CA LEU A 389 -27.25 -6.08 17.88
C LEU A 389 -27.88 -6.32 16.50
N GLU A 390 -28.37 -5.24 15.88
CA GLU A 390 -29.01 -5.29 14.56
C GLU A 390 -28.03 -5.40 13.37
N ILE A 391 -27.04 -6.29 13.47
CA ILE A 391 -26.08 -6.54 12.40
C ILE A 391 -25.93 -8.04 12.13
N PRO A 392 -25.65 -8.45 10.87
CA PRO A 392 -25.44 -9.85 10.55
C PRO A 392 -24.39 -10.52 11.44
N ASN A 393 -24.73 -11.68 12.04
CA ASN A 393 -23.83 -12.44 12.91
C ASN A 393 -22.45 -12.68 12.27
N LYS A 394 -22.35 -12.88 10.95
CA LYS A 394 -21.08 -13.08 10.24
C LYS A 394 -20.09 -11.93 10.45
N ILE A 395 -20.55 -10.69 10.67
CA ILE A 395 -19.70 -9.56 11.03
C ILE A 395 -19.08 -9.81 12.40
N ILE A 396 -19.91 -10.12 13.41
CA ILE A 396 -19.48 -10.40 14.78
C ILE A 396 -18.43 -11.51 14.82
N LEU A 397 -18.68 -12.61 14.11
CA LEU A 397 -17.77 -13.76 14.08
C LEU A 397 -16.41 -13.44 13.45
N SER A 398 -16.32 -12.38 12.62
CA SER A 398 -15.10 -11.93 11.95
C SER A 398 -14.26 -10.95 12.78
N LEU A 399 -14.78 -10.49 13.92
CA LEU A 399 -14.12 -9.53 14.80
C LEU A 399 -12.85 -10.14 15.42
N PRO A 400 -11.78 -9.33 15.61
CA PRO A 400 -10.62 -9.76 16.37
C PRO A 400 -11.00 -9.97 17.84
N ALA A 401 -10.49 -11.06 18.42
CA ALA A 401 -10.62 -11.39 19.82
C ALA A 401 -9.27 -11.81 20.40
N VAL A 402 -8.98 -11.40 21.62
CA VAL A 402 -7.83 -11.92 22.39
C VAL A 402 -8.23 -13.23 23.03
N LYS A 403 -7.42 -14.27 22.83
CA LYS A 403 -7.68 -15.63 23.29
C LYS A 403 -6.48 -16.20 24.06
N ASN A 404 -6.74 -17.12 24.98
CA ASN A 404 -5.70 -17.93 25.62
C ASN A 404 -5.32 -19.14 24.74
N LYS A 405 -4.29 -19.89 25.12
CA LYS A 405 -3.88 -21.14 24.43
C LYS A 405 -4.98 -22.21 24.33
N LYS A 406 -5.95 -22.22 25.25
CA LYS A 406 -7.14 -23.08 25.22
C LYS A 406 -8.24 -22.56 24.28
N ASN A 407 -7.98 -21.46 23.57
CA ASN A 407 -8.88 -20.79 22.63
C ASN A 407 -10.11 -20.14 23.31
N ASP A 408 -10.08 -19.93 24.63
CA ASP A 408 -11.12 -19.18 25.33
C ASP A 408 -11.00 -17.68 25.02
N VAL A 409 -12.15 -17.04 24.82
CA VAL A 409 -12.23 -15.61 24.51
C VAL A 409 -12.08 -14.79 25.79
N LEU A 410 -11.00 -14.02 25.87
CA LEU A 410 -10.70 -13.18 27.02
C LEU A 410 -11.21 -11.74 26.85
N TYR A 411 -11.11 -11.22 25.63
CA TYR A 411 -11.47 -9.83 25.30
C TYR A 411 -11.92 -9.69 23.84
N VAL A 412 -13.05 -9.01 23.62
CA VAL A 412 -13.52 -8.58 22.28
C VAL A 412 -13.67 -7.06 22.27
N PRO A 413 -12.68 -6.32 21.72
CA PRO A 413 -12.61 -4.86 21.81
C PRO A 413 -13.86 -4.13 21.33
N HIS A 414 -14.35 -4.51 20.15
CA HIS A 414 -15.47 -3.84 19.48
C HIS A 414 -16.79 -4.02 20.24
N LEU A 415 -16.90 -5.07 21.05
CA LEU A 415 -18.05 -5.34 21.91
C LEU A 415 -17.83 -4.85 23.35
N LYS A 416 -16.65 -4.32 23.67
CA LYS A 416 -16.20 -4.01 25.04
C LYS A 416 -16.40 -5.20 26.01
N TYR A 417 -16.31 -6.43 25.51
CA TYR A 417 -16.53 -7.64 26.29
C TYR A 417 -15.23 -8.10 26.95
N TYR A 418 -15.28 -8.40 28.26
CA TYR A 418 -14.19 -9.01 29.01
C TYR A 418 -14.69 -10.29 29.70
N SER A 419 -13.88 -11.35 29.69
CA SER A 419 -14.30 -12.63 30.28
C SER A 419 -14.41 -12.61 31.82
N ASN A 420 -13.66 -11.71 32.47
CA ASN A 420 -13.59 -11.50 33.92
C ASN A 420 -12.87 -10.18 34.25
N ILE A 421 -12.87 -9.78 35.53
CA ILE A 421 -12.22 -8.55 36.04
C ILE A 421 -10.72 -8.52 35.71
N LYS A 422 -10.03 -9.67 35.81
CA LYS A 422 -8.61 -9.79 35.45
C LYS A 422 -8.36 -9.42 33.99
N SER A 423 -9.16 -9.94 33.06
CA SER A 423 -9.10 -9.61 31.64
C SER A 423 -9.36 -8.12 31.39
N LYS A 424 -10.27 -7.50 32.15
CA LYS A 424 -10.53 -6.06 32.07
C LYS A 424 -9.32 -5.23 32.49
N LYS A 425 -8.67 -5.58 33.61
CA LYS A 425 -7.43 -4.93 34.04
C LYS A 425 -6.30 -5.12 33.02
N GLU A 426 -6.17 -6.32 32.45
CA GLU A 426 -5.09 -6.65 31.50
C GLU A 426 -5.25 -5.99 30.12
N PHE A 427 -6.47 -5.92 29.57
CA PHE A 427 -6.70 -5.56 28.16
C PHE A 427 -7.43 -4.24 27.93
N SER A 428 -7.89 -3.53 28.96
CA SER A 428 -8.61 -2.25 28.82
C SER A 428 -7.82 -1.15 28.10
N ASN A 429 -6.48 -1.20 28.18
CA ASN A 429 -5.59 -0.25 27.51
C ASN A 429 -5.25 -0.64 26.05
N MET A 430 -5.80 -1.74 25.56
CA MET A 430 -5.55 -2.26 24.21
C MET A 430 -6.67 -1.81 23.27
N GLY A 431 -6.32 -0.94 22.32
CA GLY A 431 -7.22 -0.44 21.29
C GLY A 431 -7.08 -1.23 19.99
N PHE A 432 -8.19 -1.49 19.33
CA PHE A 432 -8.24 -2.08 17.98
C PHE A 432 -8.95 -1.10 17.08
N LEU A 433 -8.25 -0.60 16.08
CA LEU A 433 -8.74 0.38 15.12
C LEU A 433 -8.82 -0.27 13.75
N PHE A 434 -10.01 -0.27 13.15
CA PHE A 434 -10.15 -0.73 11.77
C PHE A 434 -9.47 0.26 10.83
N LYS A 435 -8.33 -0.18 10.29
CA LYS A 435 -7.49 0.53 9.33
C LYS A 435 -7.05 -0.46 8.25
N PRO A 436 -7.95 -0.80 7.32
CA PRO A 436 -7.58 -1.66 6.20
C PRO A 436 -6.49 -0.99 5.38
N VAL A 437 -5.59 -1.80 4.82
CA VAL A 437 -4.59 -1.34 3.84
C VAL A 437 -5.33 -0.60 2.72
N LYS A 438 -5.28 0.75 2.75
CA LYS A 438 -6.06 1.59 1.85
C LYS A 438 -5.54 1.42 0.42
N LEU A 439 -6.33 0.76 -0.42
CA LEU A 439 -6.22 0.80 -1.88
C LEU A 439 -7.36 1.63 -2.51
N LEU A 440 -8.02 2.43 -1.68
CA LEU A 440 -8.95 3.45 -2.13
C LEU A 440 -8.15 4.58 -2.80
N PRO A 441 -8.42 4.93 -4.06
CA PRO A 441 -7.68 5.95 -4.78
C PRO A 441 -7.93 7.28 -4.08
N ASN A 442 -6.90 7.87 -3.48
CA ASN A 442 -6.87 9.25 -2.99
C ASN A 442 -8.23 9.77 -2.49
N ILE A 443 -8.86 9.05 -1.55
CA ILE A 443 -10.04 9.57 -0.83
C ILE A 443 -9.48 10.55 0.18
N TYR A 444 -9.63 11.85 -0.11
CA TYR A 444 -9.36 12.94 0.83
C TYR A 444 -10.60 13.24 1.65
#